data_AF-A0A248UK22-F1
#
_entry.id   AF-A0A248UK22-F1
#
_cell.length_a   1.000
_cell.length_b   1.000
_cell.length_c   1.000
_cell.angle_alpha   90.00
_cell.angle_beta   90.00
_cell.angle_gamma   90.00
#
_symmetry.space_group_name_H-M   'P 1'
#
loop_
_entity.id
_entity.type
_entity.pdbx_description
1 polymer ?
#
loop_
_entity_poly.entity_id
_entity_poly.type
_entity_poly.pdbx_seq_one_letter_code
_entity_poly.pdbx_strand_id
1 'polypeptide(L)' 'MQRYRFDDKRVLTEAIVELLNRGVEPDELDLVLSRIGPVDLDLMRQCLIEVWEYNHQEPTHTPMAA' A
#
# COMPACT_ATOMS: atom_id res chain seq x y z
N MET A 1 -4.93 -19.25 -16.85
CA MET A 1 -5.41 -18.70 -15.57
C MET A 1 -4.24 -18.04 -14.89
N GLN A 2 -4.05 -16.73 -15.07
CA GLN A 2 -3.00 -15.99 -14.35
C GLN A 2 -3.47 -15.92 -12.90
N ARG A 3 -2.82 -16.68 -12.01
CA ARG A 3 -2.98 -16.48 -10.56
C ARG A 3 -2.40 -15.09 -10.30
N TYR A 4 -3.27 -14.11 -10.07
CA TYR A 4 -2.87 -12.77 -9.67
C TYR A 4 -2.12 -12.93 -8.35
N ARG A 5 -0.80 -12.80 -8.40
CA ARG A 5 0.07 -12.94 -7.25
C ARG A 5 0.58 -11.54 -6.96
N PHE A 6 0.42 -11.13 -5.70
CA PHE A 6 0.94 -9.84 -5.26
C PHE A 6 2.40 -9.99 -4.87
N ASP A 7 3.24 -10.43 -5.81
CA ASP A 7 4.70 -10.48 -5.65
C ASP A 7 5.41 -9.25 -6.23
N ASP A 8 4.71 -8.45 -7.03
CA ASP A 8 5.25 -7.20 -7.54
C ASP A 8 4.92 -6.05 -6.57
N LYS A 9 5.98 -5.38 -6.11
CA LYS A 9 5.91 -4.24 -5.20
C LYS A 9 4.98 -3.14 -5.72
N ARG A 10 5.02 -2.82 -7.03
CA ARG A 10 4.21 -1.74 -7.60
C ARG A 10 2.73 -2.08 -7.56
N VAL A 11 2.39 -3.30 -7.99
CA VAL A 11 1.01 -3.80 -8.01
C VAL A 11 0.45 -3.86 -6.59
N LEU A 12 1.25 -4.34 -5.63
CA LEU A 12 0.85 -4.41 -4.23
C LEU A 12 0.68 -3.01 -3.61
N THR A 13 1.60 -2.07 -3.87
CA THR A 13 1.46 -0.68 -3.40
C THR A 13 0.23 0.00 -3.98
N GLU A 14 -0.05 -0.13 -5.29
CA GLU A 14 -1.24 0.44 -5.91
C GLU A 14 -2.51 -0.12 -5.28
N ALA A 15 -2.59 -1.44 -5.09
CA ALA A 15 -3.73 -2.08 -4.45
C ALA A 15 -3.92 -1.62 -2.99
N ILE A 16 -2.82 -1.50 -2.22
CA ILE A 16 -2.85 -0.99 -0.84
C ILE A 16 -3.38 0.44 -0.82
N VAL A 17 -2.84 1.34 -1.66
CA VAL A 17 -3.25 2.74 -1.74
C VAL A 17 -4.72 2.86 -2.16
N GLU A 18 -5.17 2.07 -3.13
CA GLU A 18 -6.56 2.07 -3.58
C GLU A 18 -7.53 1.64 -2.46
N LEU A 19 -7.16 0.60 -1.69
CA LEU A 19 -7.94 0.11 -0.56
C LEU A 19 -7.95 1.11 0.60
N LEU A 20 -6.82 1.73 0.93
CA LEU A 20 -6.74 2.80 1.93
C LEU A 20 -7.61 4.00 1.52
N ASN A 21 -7.57 4.42 0.25
CA ASN A 21 -8.43 5.49 -0.26
C ASN A 21 -9.93 5.15 -0.24
N ARG A 22 -10.28 3.86 -0.26
CA ARG A 22 -11.65 3.37 -0.08
C ARG A 22 -12.07 3.33 1.40
N GLY A 23 -11.15 3.61 2.33
CA GLY A 23 -11.39 3.58 3.77
C GLY A 23 -11.20 2.20 4.41
N VAL A 24 -10.52 1.27 3.73
CA VAL A 24 -10.14 -0.03 4.31
C VAL A 24 -9.00 0.19 5.31
N GLU A 25 -9.10 -0.40 6.49
CA GLU A 25 -8.06 -0.28 7.50
C GLU A 25 -6.80 -1.10 7.16
N PRO A 26 -5.60 -0.69 7.63
CA PRO A 26 -4.36 -1.46 7.49
C PRO A 26 -4.47 -2.91 7.95
N ASP A 27 -5.23 -3.16 9.02
CA ASP A 27 -5.48 -4.47 9.59
C ASP A 27 -6.52 -5.31 8.81
N GLU A 28 -7.23 -4.72 7.84
CA GLU A 28 -8.16 -5.45 6.96
C GLU A 28 -7.57 -5.73 5.57
N LEU A 29 -6.45 -5.07 5.24
CA LEU A 29 -5.78 -5.17 3.96
C LEU A 29 -5.29 -6.60 3.67
N ASP A 30 -4.71 -7.29 4.65
CA ASP A 30 -4.27 -8.68 4.50
C ASP A 30 -5.44 -9.61 4.20
N LEU A 31 -6.59 -9.38 4.86
CA LEU A 31 -7.79 -10.17 4.71
C LEU A 31 -8.42 -9.99 3.31
N VAL A 32 -8.45 -8.75 2.81
CA VAL A 32 -8.97 -8.44 1.48
C VAL A 32 -8.03 -8.97 0.40
N LEU A 33 -6.73 -8.73 0.52
CA LEU A 33 -5.76 -9.17 -0.47
C LEU A 33 -5.65 -10.71 -0.53
N SER A 34 -5.75 -11.39 0.61
CA SER A 34 -5.76 -12.86 0.69
C SER A 34 -6.97 -13.50 -0.02
N ARG A 35 -8.09 -12.78 -0.15
CA ARG A 35 -9.26 -13.26 -0.92
C ARG A 35 -9.05 -13.20 -2.42
N ILE A 36 -8.18 -12.31 -2.90
CA ILE A 36 -7.89 -12.12 -4.32
C ILE A 36 -6.84 -13.12 -4.80
N GLY A 37 -5.79 -13.35 -3.99
CA GLY A 37 -4.73 -14.26 -4.35
C GLY A 37 -3.65 -14.41 -3.28
N PRO A 38 -2.63 -15.24 -3.54
CA PRO A 38 -1.48 -15.35 -2.67
C PRO A 38 -0.74 -14.02 -2.57
N VAL A 39 -0.65 -13.51 -1.34
CA VAL A 39 -0.01 -12.25 -0.96
C VAL A 39 1.30 -12.55 -0.24
N ASP A 40 2.33 -11.81 -0.58
CA ASP A 40 3.56 -11.78 0.20
C ASP A 40 3.39 -10.80 1.37
N LEU A 41 3.24 -11.34 2.59
CA LEU A 41 2.97 -10.55 3.80
C LEU A 41 4.19 -9.73 4.24
N ASP A 42 5.41 -10.16 3.89
CA ASP A 42 6.63 -9.40 4.16
C ASP A 42 6.69 -8.18 3.23
N LEU A 43 6.43 -8.38 1.94
CA LEU A 43 6.36 -7.30 0.96
C LEU A 43 5.20 -6.33 1.28
N MET A 44 4.04 -6.86 1.70
CA MET A 44 2.88 -6.05 2.08
C MET A 44 3.21 -5.12 3.24
N ARG A 45 3.88 -5.64 4.29
CA ARG A 45 4.32 -4.82 5.42
C ARG A 45 5.31 -3.74 5.01
N GLN A 46 6.28 -4.07 4.15
CA GLN A 46 7.21 -3.06 3.62
C GLN A 46 6.49 -1.96 2.86
N CYS A 47 5.56 -2.32 1.96
CA CYS A 47 4.76 -1.35 1.22
C CYS A 47 3.88 -0.48 2.15
N LEU A 48 3.26 -1.08 3.16
CA LEU A 48 2.46 -0.35 4.15
C LEU A 48 3.30 0.66 4.94
N ILE A 49 4.48 0.24 5.40
CA ILE A 49 5.42 1.14 6.09
C ILE A 49 5.84 2.28 5.17
N GLU A 50 6.22 2.01 3.92
CA GLU A 50 6.61 3.04 2.97
C GLU A 50 5.47 4.02 2.65
N VAL A 51 4.25 3.53 2.45
CA VAL A 51 3.06 4.38 2.21
C VAL A 51 2.71 5.20 3.45
N TRP A 52 2.86 4.62 4.64
CA TRP A 52 2.64 5.32 5.89
C TRP A 52 3.71 6.39 6.10
N GLU A 53 4.99 6.06 5.94
CA GLU A 53 6.11 7.02 6.01
C GLU A 53 5.92 8.14 4.99
N TYR A 54 5.52 7.84 3.75
CA TYR A 54 5.26 8.87 2.74
C TYR A 54 4.09 9.80 3.11
N ASN A 55 3.02 9.27 3.73
CA ASN A 55 1.88 10.09 4.18
C ASN A 55 2.15 10.85 5.49
N HIS A 56 3.00 10.31 6.37
CA HIS A 56 3.32 10.88 7.69
C HIS A 56 4.55 11.78 7.67
N GLN A 57 5.43 11.63 6.68
CA GLN A 57 6.35 12.67 6.26
C GLN A 57 5.48 13.78 5.66
N GLU A 58 5.00 14.67 6.52
CA GLU A 58 4.39 15.93 6.08
C GLU A 58 5.24 16.54 4.95
N PRO A 59 4.61 17.16 3.94
CA PRO A 59 5.29 17.85 2.86
C PRO A 59 6.06 19.04 3.45
N THR A 60 7.26 18.78 3.96
CA THR A 60 8.17 19.82 4.40
C THR A 60 8.68 20.51 3.14
N HIS A 61 8.24 21.77 3.00
CA HIS A 61 8.67 22.78 2.04
C HIS A 61 8.02 22.77 0.64
N THR A 62 6.90 23.48 0.55
CA THR A 62 6.80 24.54 -0.47
C THR A 62 7.80 25.64 -0.08
N PRO A 63 8.90 25.90 -0.83
CA PRO A 63 9.60 27.16 -0.65
C PRO A 63 8.69 28.23 -1.25
N MET A 64 7.96 28.94 -0.39
CA MET A 64 7.26 30.14 -0.79
C MET A 64 8.33 31.14 -1.25
N ALA A 65 8.27 31.50 -2.53
CA ALA A 65 9.14 32.49 -3.15
C ALA A 65 9.07 33.81 -2.36
N ALA A 66 10.25 34.33 -1.99
CA ALA A 66 10.44 35.68 -1.48
C ALA A 66 11.10 36.54 -2.57
#